data_AF-A0A9P2ZY04-F1
#
_entry.id   AF-A0A9P2ZY04-F1
#
_cell.length_a   1.000
_cell.length_b   1.000
_cell.length_c   1.000
_cell.angle_alpha   90.00
_cell.angle_beta   90.00
_cell.angle_gamma   90.00
#
_symmetry.space_group_name_H-M   'P 1'
#
loop_
_entity.id
_entity.type
_entity.pdbx_description
1 polymer ?
#
loop_
_entity_poly.entity_id
_entity_poly.type
_entity_poly.pdbx_seq_one_letter_code
_entity_poly.pdbx_strand_id
1 'polypeptide(L)'
;MPRLAVSSSCATSPSLLSRPSSSRLPALARGYAAPPSQNPHLTVPADSRTDVLRGVLYPRDAYSPSSASPSGAHHPAHLDRLRAVLPSEEAHETIERAWRLFQREKRARRTKSLEAKFKAMEEACDELEKMTRSATEGGEGKAPRYLYDRAMARAKQTPQEGAKGKKATAGSRWLEARIEGLVPREAWVPTETRGKGWKYDWARPQ
;
A
#
# COMPACT_ATOMS: atom_id res chain seq x y z
N MET A 1 7.98 -55.53 -24.15
CA MET A 1 8.62 -55.01 -22.91
C MET A 1 7.52 -54.37 -22.06
N PRO A 2 7.29 -54.87 -20.83
CA PRO A 2 6.02 -54.74 -20.11
C PRO A 2 5.86 -53.41 -19.35
N ARG A 3 4.60 -52.98 -19.24
CA ARG A 3 4.12 -51.84 -18.43
C ARG A 3 4.22 -52.19 -16.95
N LEU A 4 4.96 -51.39 -16.17
CA LEU A 4 4.99 -51.48 -14.71
C LEU A 4 3.76 -50.78 -14.12
N ALA A 5 2.98 -51.54 -13.37
CA ALA A 5 1.83 -51.08 -12.60
C ALA A 5 2.30 -50.30 -11.36
N VAL A 6 1.72 -49.12 -11.15
CA VAL A 6 1.88 -48.34 -9.91
C VAL A 6 0.91 -48.93 -8.89
N SER A 7 1.45 -49.64 -7.91
CA SER A 7 0.67 -50.19 -6.79
C SER A 7 0.44 -49.11 -5.75
N SER A 8 -0.80 -48.64 -5.67
CA SER A 8 -1.30 -47.70 -4.66
C SER A 8 -1.66 -48.48 -3.41
N SER A 9 -0.85 -48.39 -2.36
CA SER A 9 -1.15 -48.93 -1.03
C SER A 9 -1.48 -47.79 -0.07
N CYS A 10 -2.77 -47.52 0.11
CA CYS A 10 -3.33 -46.66 1.14
C CYS A 10 -3.51 -47.46 2.43
N ALA A 11 -2.64 -47.24 3.42
CA ALA A 11 -2.81 -47.79 4.76
C ALA A 11 -3.78 -46.90 5.56
N THR A 12 -4.92 -47.47 5.93
CA THR A 12 -5.91 -46.88 6.83
C THR A 12 -5.54 -47.20 8.27
N SER A 13 -5.17 -46.20 9.06
CA SER A 13 -5.01 -46.31 10.50
C SER A 13 -6.22 -45.68 11.20
N PRO A 14 -6.95 -46.40 12.07
CA PRO A 14 -7.94 -45.78 12.94
C PRO A 14 -7.32 -45.37 14.29
N SER A 15 -8.06 -44.52 14.99
CA SER A 15 -8.05 -44.33 16.46
C SER A 15 -7.18 -43.21 17.05
N LEU A 16 -7.84 -42.10 17.41
CA LEU A 16 -8.07 -41.61 18.78
C LEU A 16 -7.97 -40.07 18.84
N LEU A 17 -9.13 -39.42 18.66
CA LEU A 17 -9.35 -38.04 19.09
C LEU A 17 -9.35 -37.98 20.62
N SER A 18 -8.17 -37.81 21.21
CA SER A 18 -8.05 -37.29 22.57
C SER A 18 -8.01 -35.77 22.50
N ARG A 19 -9.14 -35.15 22.85
CA ARG A 19 -9.34 -33.71 22.90
C ARG A 19 -8.68 -33.20 24.18
N PRO A 20 -7.62 -32.36 24.13
CA PRO A 20 -7.08 -31.79 25.36
C PRO A 20 -8.13 -30.88 25.99
N SER A 21 -8.49 -31.22 27.23
CA SER A 21 -9.22 -30.38 28.16
C SER A 21 -8.67 -28.95 28.13
N SER A 22 -9.58 -27.98 28.01
CA SER A 22 -9.27 -26.56 28.05
C SER A 22 -8.69 -26.17 29.41
N SER A 23 -7.38 -26.28 29.58
CA SER A 23 -6.66 -25.66 30.69
C SER A 23 -6.80 -24.14 30.56
N ARG A 24 -7.52 -23.52 31.49
CA ARG A 24 -7.58 -22.06 31.61
C ARG A 24 -6.15 -21.57 31.81
N LEU A 25 -5.60 -20.85 30.82
CA LEU A 25 -4.35 -20.14 30.99
C LEU A 25 -4.54 -19.12 32.13
N PRO A 26 -3.65 -19.06 33.14
CA PRO A 26 -3.70 -17.97 34.10
C PRO A 26 -3.56 -16.65 33.33
N ALA A 27 -4.46 -15.71 33.61
CA ALA A 27 -4.35 -14.36 33.07
C ALA A 27 -3.03 -13.75 33.58
N LEU A 28 -2.01 -13.73 32.73
CA LEU A 28 -0.79 -13.00 32.99
C LEU A 28 -1.15 -11.51 33.05
N ALA A 29 -1.25 -10.99 34.27
CA ALA A 29 -1.45 -9.58 34.52
C ALA A 29 -0.31 -8.81 33.83
N ARG A 30 -0.67 -7.94 32.90
CA ARG A 30 0.27 -7.13 32.13
C ARG A 30 0.86 -6.05 33.06
N GLY A 31 2.13 -6.21 33.45
CA GLY A 31 2.84 -5.31 34.36
C GLY A 31 3.53 -4.09 33.71
N TYR A 32 3.23 -3.75 32.45
CA TYR A 32 3.97 -2.71 31.70
C TYR A 32 3.83 -1.27 32.26
N ALA A 33 2.98 -1.06 33.26
CA ALA A 33 2.68 0.26 33.82
C ALA A 33 2.92 0.36 35.34
N ALA A 34 3.64 -0.59 35.94
CA ALA A 34 4.07 -0.43 37.33
C ALA A 34 5.25 0.57 37.40
N PRO A 35 5.23 1.57 38.31
CA PRO A 35 6.36 2.49 38.48
C PRO A 35 7.60 1.68 38.88
N PRO A 36 8.80 1.99 38.34
CA PRO A 36 10.00 1.24 38.66
C PRO A 36 10.29 1.40 40.15
N SER A 37 10.14 0.30 40.90
CA SER A 37 10.55 0.26 42.30
C SER A 37 12.05 0.59 42.38
N GLN A 38 12.43 1.46 43.32
CA GLN A 38 13.78 1.97 43.58
C GLN A 38 14.86 0.92 43.94
N ASN A 39 14.65 -0.36 43.63
CA ASN A 39 15.57 -1.44 43.91
C ASN A 39 16.51 -1.63 42.70
N PRO A 40 17.80 -1.28 42.78
CA PRO A 40 18.77 -1.43 41.68
C PRO A 40 19.06 -2.88 41.30
N HIS A 41 18.52 -3.85 42.05
CA HIS A 41 18.68 -5.28 41.83
C HIS A 41 17.40 -5.98 41.32
N LEU A 42 16.29 -5.23 41.14
CA LEU A 42 15.10 -5.74 40.45
C LEU A 42 15.28 -5.52 38.96
N THR A 43 15.79 -6.54 38.27
CA THR A 43 15.69 -6.61 36.82
C THR A 43 14.19 -6.68 36.48
N VAL A 44 13.65 -5.64 35.85
CA VAL A 44 12.32 -5.71 35.22
C VAL A 44 12.39 -6.95 34.33
N PRO A 45 11.56 -7.99 34.55
CA PRO A 45 11.62 -9.20 33.75
C PRO A 45 11.42 -8.74 32.31
N ALA A 46 12.48 -8.88 31.51
CA ALA A 46 12.42 -8.53 30.11
C ALA A 46 11.19 -9.22 29.56
N ASP A 47 10.24 -8.42 29.08
CA ASP A 47 8.97 -8.92 28.59
C ASP A 47 9.34 -9.99 27.55
N SER A 48 8.95 -11.24 27.79
CA SER A 48 9.32 -12.39 26.93
C SER A 48 9.05 -12.10 25.45
N ARG A 49 8.05 -11.26 25.15
CA ARG A 49 7.76 -10.74 23.82
C ARG A 49 8.85 -9.82 23.28
N THR A 50 9.40 -8.92 24.11
CA THR A 50 10.52 -8.05 23.73
C THR A 50 11.79 -8.84 23.46
N ASP A 51 12.05 -9.91 24.21
CA ASP A 51 13.21 -10.77 23.96
C ASP A 51 13.04 -11.66 22.73
N VAL A 52 11.83 -12.13 22.45
CA VAL A 52 11.50 -12.80 21.18
C VAL A 52 11.67 -11.83 20.00
N LEU A 53 11.15 -10.60 20.10
CA LEU A 53 11.31 -9.58 19.06
C LEU A 53 12.79 -9.20 18.84
N ARG A 54 13.56 -9.07 19.93
CA ARG A 54 15.02 -8.86 19.86
C ARG A 54 15.72 -10.04 19.19
N GLY A 55 15.36 -11.27 19.53
CA GLY A 55 15.93 -12.48 18.92
C GLY A 55 15.58 -12.64 17.43
N VAL A 56 14.45 -12.10 16.98
CA VAL A 56 14.07 -12.09 15.55
C VAL A 56 14.79 -11.00 14.77
N LEU A 57 14.88 -9.78 15.31
CA LEU A 57 15.51 -8.63 14.64
C LEU A 57 17.05 -8.71 14.67
N TYR A 58 17.58 -9.19 15.79
CA TYR A 58 19.00 -9.36 16.05
C TYR A 58 19.22 -10.79 16.53
N PRO A 59 19.21 -11.77 15.60
CA PRO A 59 19.56 -13.14 15.95
C PRO A 59 20.90 -13.15 16.68
N ARG A 60 21.01 -13.93 17.76
CA ARG A 60 22.24 -13.98 18.58
C ARG A 60 23.46 -14.41 17.75
N ASP A 61 23.20 -15.15 16.68
CA ASP A 61 24.20 -15.63 15.75
C ASP A 61 24.44 -14.64 14.59
N ALA A 62 23.92 -13.41 14.62
CA ALA A 62 24.01 -12.42 13.53
C ALA A 62 25.43 -12.24 12.96
N TYR A 63 26.45 -12.26 13.83
CA TYR A 63 27.84 -12.05 13.44
C TYR A 63 28.64 -13.34 13.22
N SER A 64 28.00 -14.51 13.32
CA SER A 64 28.70 -15.78 13.07
C SER A 64 28.88 -15.98 11.56
N PRO A 65 30.03 -16.51 11.11
CA PRO A 65 30.32 -16.71 9.68
C PRO A 65 29.43 -17.78 9.04
N SER A 66 28.77 -18.63 9.84
CA SER A 66 27.80 -19.64 9.39
C SER A 66 26.35 -19.19 9.50
N SER A 67 26.09 -17.97 9.96
CA SER A 67 24.75 -17.45 10.21
C SER A 67 23.95 -17.28 8.94
N ALA A 68 22.68 -17.67 8.98
CA ALA A 68 21.69 -17.35 7.95
C ALA A 68 21.03 -15.97 8.16
N SER A 69 21.51 -15.19 9.13
CA SER A 69 20.88 -13.93 9.52
C SER A 69 21.05 -12.86 8.46
N PRO A 70 19.99 -12.10 8.11
CA PRO A 70 20.08 -11.00 7.17
C PRO A 70 20.74 -9.74 7.76
N SER A 71 20.81 -9.66 9.10
CA SER A 71 21.54 -8.64 9.84
C SER A 71 22.88 -9.22 10.30
N GLY A 72 24.00 -8.79 9.71
CA GLY A 72 25.32 -9.33 10.07
C GLY A 72 26.36 -9.36 8.95
N ALA A 73 27.46 -10.09 9.19
CA ALA A 73 28.50 -10.34 8.20
C ALA A 73 27.99 -11.26 7.08
N HIS A 74 28.50 -11.04 5.86
CA HIS A 74 28.16 -11.72 4.63
C HIS A 74 27.75 -13.21 4.80
N HIS A 75 26.51 -13.56 4.41
CA HIS A 75 26.02 -14.95 4.46
C HIS A 75 26.95 -15.86 3.63
N PRO A 76 27.45 -16.99 4.17
CA PRO A 76 28.48 -17.79 3.51
C PRO A 76 28.03 -18.33 2.14
N ALA A 77 26.79 -18.82 2.05
CA ALA A 77 26.20 -19.31 0.79
C ALA A 77 25.70 -18.23 -0.18
N HIS A 78 25.93 -16.93 0.08
CA HIS A 78 25.45 -15.86 -0.80
C HIS A 78 26.04 -15.95 -2.22
N LEU A 79 27.34 -16.25 -2.35
CA LEU A 79 27.99 -16.39 -3.64
C LEU A 79 27.44 -17.57 -4.44
N ASP A 80 27.14 -18.69 -3.78
CA ASP A 80 26.54 -19.86 -4.43
C ASP A 80 25.12 -19.57 -4.91
N ARG A 81 24.34 -18.81 -4.12
CA ARG A 81 23.02 -18.32 -4.54
C ARG A 81 23.11 -17.37 -5.73
N LEU A 82 24.09 -16.46 -5.74
CA LEU A 82 24.33 -15.57 -6.88
C LEU A 82 24.69 -16.37 -8.14
N ARG A 83 25.59 -17.34 -8.03
CA ARG A 83 25.98 -18.23 -9.14
C ARG A 83 24.80 -19.06 -9.68
N ALA A 84 23.85 -19.44 -8.82
CA ALA A 84 22.67 -20.18 -9.24
C ALA A 84 21.67 -19.33 -10.05
N VAL A 85 21.62 -18.01 -9.80
CA VAL A 85 20.67 -17.08 -10.45
C VAL A 85 21.31 -16.35 -11.64
N LEU A 86 22.58 -15.98 -11.52
CA LEU A 86 23.30 -15.20 -12.53
C LEU A 86 24.04 -16.14 -13.48
N PRO A 87 23.65 -16.19 -14.77
CA PRO A 87 24.34 -17.04 -15.75
C PRO A 87 25.75 -16.54 -16.06
N SER A 88 25.95 -15.22 -16.13
CA SER A 88 27.25 -14.55 -16.27
C SER A 88 27.19 -13.08 -15.81
N GLU A 89 28.34 -12.47 -15.54
CA GLU A 89 28.45 -11.04 -15.17
C GLU A 89 28.00 -10.14 -16.34
N GLU A 90 28.46 -10.44 -17.55
CA GLU A 90 28.07 -9.70 -18.76
C GLU A 90 26.55 -9.74 -19.02
N ALA A 91 25.91 -10.89 -18.75
CA ALA A 91 24.47 -11.04 -18.87
C ALA A 91 23.73 -10.16 -17.84
N HIS A 92 24.22 -10.12 -16.60
CA HIS A 92 23.67 -9.27 -15.56
C HIS A 92 23.75 -7.79 -15.96
N GLU A 93 24.92 -7.30 -16.36
CA GLU A 93 25.09 -5.91 -16.80
C GLU A 93 24.19 -5.55 -17.99
N THR A 94 24.01 -6.49 -18.91
CA THR A 94 23.17 -6.30 -20.09
C THR A 94 21.70 -6.20 -19.70
N ILE A 95 21.22 -7.08 -18.81
CA ILE A 95 19.86 -7.02 -18.26
C ILE A 95 19.63 -5.71 -17.53
N GLU A 96 20.59 -5.27 -16.71
CA GLU A 96 20.48 -4.00 -16.00
C GLU A 96 20.42 -2.80 -16.93
N ARG A 97 21.31 -2.74 -17.94
CA ARG A 97 21.32 -1.67 -18.95
C ARG A 97 20.00 -1.63 -19.71
N ALA A 98 19.52 -2.79 -20.16
CA ALA A 98 18.24 -2.92 -20.85
C ALA A 98 17.06 -2.48 -19.95
N TRP A 99 17.06 -2.86 -18.68
CA TRP A 99 16.03 -2.47 -17.72
C TRP A 99 16.02 -0.95 -17.47
N ARG A 100 17.19 -0.33 -17.26
CA ARG A 100 17.32 1.12 -17.10
C ARG A 100 16.86 1.87 -18.34
N LEU A 101 17.19 1.37 -19.53
CA LEU A 101 16.71 1.91 -20.81
C LEU A 101 15.17 1.83 -20.91
N PHE A 102 14.60 0.65 -20.64
CA PHE A 102 13.14 0.46 -20.64
C PHE A 102 12.42 1.39 -19.66
N GLN A 103 12.97 1.57 -18.44
CA GLN A 103 12.41 2.51 -17.47
C GLN A 103 12.47 3.96 -17.96
N ARG A 104 13.57 4.36 -18.63
CA ARG A 104 13.70 5.69 -19.23
C ARG A 104 12.63 5.92 -20.30
N GLU A 105 12.44 4.95 -21.20
CA GLU A 105 11.42 5.02 -22.25
C GLU A 105 10.00 5.08 -21.67
N LYS A 106 9.71 4.26 -20.64
CA LYS A 106 8.42 4.29 -19.94
C LYS A 106 8.16 5.66 -19.30
N ARG A 107 9.19 6.30 -18.74
CA ARG A 107 9.10 7.66 -18.20
C ARG A 107 8.84 8.67 -19.33
N ALA A 108 9.61 8.64 -20.41
CA ALA A 108 9.46 9.54 -21.56
C ALA A 108 8.08 9.43 -22.21
N ARG A 109 7.54 8.22 -22.35
CA ARG A 109 6.18 8.01 -22.86
C ARG A 109 5.12 8.61 -21.94
N ARG A 110 5.31 8.49 -20.62
CA ARG A 110 4.40 9.07 -19.62
C ARG A 110 4.45 10.60 -19.66
N THR A 111 5.65 11.20 -19.70
CA THR A 111 5.80 12.66 -19.76
C THR A 111 5.18 13.22 -21.02
N LYS A 112 5.46 12.62 -22.19
CA LYS A 112 4.83 13.01 -23.46
C LYS A 112 3.30 12.95 -23.41
N SER A 113 2.74 11.91 -22.78
CA SER A 113 1.29 11.81 -22.62
C SER A 113 0.72 12.87 -21.66
N LEU A 114 1.45 13.22 -20.59
CA LEU A 114 1.05 14.27 -19.66
C LEU A 114 1.14 15.65 -20.30
N GLU A 115 2.21 15.93 -21.04
CA GLU A 115 2.40 17.17 -21.81
C GLU A 115 1.26 17.35 -22.83
N ALA A 116 0.89 16.30 -23.56
CA ALA A 116 -0.23 16.37 -24.50
C ALA A 116 -1.57 16.67 -23.80
N LYS A 117 -1.83 16.05 -22.63
CA LYS A 117 -3.03 16.33 -21.84
C LYS A 117 -3.05 17.75 -21.29
N PHE A 118 -1.89 18.23 -20.84
CA PHE A 118 -1.73 19.58 -20.32
C PHE A 118 -1.93 20.62 -21.41
N LYS A 119 -1.33 20.42 -22.59
CA LYS A 119 -1.54 21.28 -23.75
C LYS A 119 -3.00 21.34 -24.17
N ALA A 120 -3.69 20.19 -24.24
CA ALA A 120 -5.12 20.16 -24.55
C ALA A 120 -5.98 20.89 -23.51
N MET A 121 -5.56 20.87 -22.24
CA MET A 121 -6.21 21.63 -21.17
C MET A 121 -5.99 23.14 -21.34
N GLU A 122 -4.77 23.57 -21.67
CA GLU A 122 -4.46 24.98 -21.97
C GLU A 122 -5.29 25.50 -23.16
N GLU A 123 -5.32 24.73 -24.27
CA GLU A 123 -6.11 25.05 -25.45
C GLU A 123 -7.60 25.22 -25.09
N ALA A 124 -8.16 24.33 -24.27
CA ALA A 124 -9.55 24.44 -23.80
C ALA A 124 -9.80 25.67 -22.90
N CYS A 125 -8.85 26.02 -22.04
CA CYS A 125 -8.92 27.23 -21.20
C CYS A 125 -8.85 28.51 -22.04
N ASP A 126 -7.98 28.55 -23.05
CA ASP A 126 -7.85 29.67 -23.99
C ASP A 126 -9.13 29.87 -24.81
N GLU A 127 -9.74 28.76 -25.28
CA GLU A 127 -11.04 28.79 -25.95
C GLU A 127 -12.14 29.34 -25.04
N LEU A 128 -12.18 28.90 -23.79
CA LEU A 128 -13.13 29.41 -22.79
C LEU A 128 -12.91 30.90 -22.50
N GLU A 129 -11.65 31.36 -22.44
CA GLU A 129 -11.34 32.77 -22.25
C GLU A 129 -11.86 33.62 -23.41
N LYS A 130 -11.65 33.16 -24.66
CA LYS A 130 -12.14 33.85 -25.87
C LYS A 130 -13.66 33.95 -25.89
N MET A 131 -14.37 32.84 -25.60
CA MET A 131 -15.83 32.81 -25.56
C MET A 131 -16.41 33.74 -24.50
N THR A 132 -15.75 33.82 -23.34
CA THR A 132 -16.23 34.64 -22.21
C THR A 132 -15.88 36.12 -22.34
N ARG A 133 -14.68 36.47 -22.84
CA ARG A 133 -14.27 37.86 -23.07
C ARG A 133 -15.21 38.55 -24.07
N SER A 134 -15.53 37.86 -25.17
CA SER A 134 -16.47 38.34 -26.19
C SER A 134 -17.87 38.65 -25.65
N ALA A 135 -18.32 37.97 -24.59
CA ALA A 135 -19.63 38.24 -23.96
C ALA A 135 -19.62 39.51 -23.10
N THR A 136 -18.50 39.79 -22.44
CA THR A 136 -18.34 40.96 -21.55
C THR A 136 -18.14 42.26 -22.31
N GLU A 137 -17.50 42.23 -23.48
CA GLU A 137 -17.20 43.42 -24.30
C GLU A 137 -18.38 43.87 -25.18
N GLY A 138 -19.60 43.40 -24.90
CA GLY A 138 -20.82 43.80 -25.60
C GLY A 138 -21.09 43.07 -26.92
N GLY A 139 -20.33 42.01 -27.22
CA GLY A 139 -20.63 41.09 -28.33
C GLY A 139 -21.63 40.00 -27.92
N GLU A 140 -22.20 39.30 -28.91
CA GLU A 140 -23.02 38.08 -28.72
C GLU A 140 -22.16 36.91 -28.22
N GLY A 141 -21.51 37.07 -27.07
CA GLY A 141 -20.72 36.01 -26.48
C GLY A 141 -21.61 34.89 -25.96
N LYS A 142 -21.24 33.65 -26.28
CA LYS A 142 -22.03 32.46 -25.99
C LYS A 142 -22.05 32.08 -24.50
N ALA A 143 -21.15 32.61 -23.68
CA ALA A 143 -20.95 32.18 -22.30
C ALA A 143 -20.55 33.33 -21.34
N PRO A 144 -21.07 33.34 -20.10
CA PRO A 144 -20.75 34.38 -19.12
C PRO A 144 -19.37 34.23 -18.46
N ARG A 145 -18.73 35.34 -18.08
CA ARG A 145 -17.34 35.39 -17.57
C ARG A 145 -17.08 34.57 -16.31
N TYR A 146 -18.06 34.44 -15.41
CA TYR A 146 -17.88 33.70 -14.16
C TYR A 146 -17.52 32.21 -14.36
N LEU A 147 -17.79 31.63 -15.53
CA LEU A 147 -17.41 30.24 -15.84
C LEU A 147 -15.89 30.08 -15.92
N TYR A 148 -15.21 31.04 -16.56
CA TYR A 148 -13.75 31.07 -16.63
C TYR A 148 -13.15 31.28 -15.24
N ASP A 149 -13.68 32.25 -14.48
CA ASP A 149 -13.17 32.56 -13.15
C ASP A 149 -13.33 31.37 -12.19
N ARG A 150 -14.44 30.63 -12.29
CA ARG A 150 -14.67 29.41 -11.52
C ARG A 150 -13.76 28.26 -11.93
N ALA A 151 -13.44 28.13 -13.23
CA ALA A 151 -12.51 27.11 -13.71
C ALA A 151 -11.07 27.37 -13.26
N MET A 152 -10.65 28.64 -13.22
CA MET A 152 -9.32 29.07 -12.77
C MET A 152 -9.21 29.17 -11.25
N ALA A 153 -10.33 29.19 -10.52
CA ALA A 153 -10.34 29.18 -9.08
C ALA A 153 -9.65 27.91 -8.56
N ARG A 154 -8.53 28.09 -7.84
CA ARG A 154 -7.96 26.99 -7.05
C ARG A 154 -9.04 26.55 -6.06
N ALA A 155 -9.36 25.25 -6.05
CA ALA A 155 -10.21 24.67 -5.02
C ALA A 155 -9.62 25.06 -3.67
N LYS A 156 -10.23 26.04 -2.99
CA LYS A 156 -9.82 26.39 -1.64
C LYS A 156 -10.08 25.14 -0.81
N GLN A 157 -9.03 24.58 -0.20
CA GLN A 157 -9.17 23.61 0.87
C GLN A 157 -9.70 24.35 2.10
N THR A 158 -10.90 24.91 2.02
CA THR A 158 -11.56 25.41 3.21
C THR A 158 -11.94 24.17 4.01
N PRO A 159 -11.42 23.96 5.23
CA PRO A 159 -12.05 23.02 6.13
C PRO A 159 -13.47 23.53 6.28
N GLN A 160 -14.45 22.77 5.79
CA GLN A 160 -15.83 23.12 6.04
C GLN A 160 -16.04 22.96 7.55
N GLU A 161 -15.87 24.05 8.31
CA GLU A 161 -16.35 24.16 9.68
C GLU A 161 -17.88 24.11 9.63
N GLY A 162 -18.43 22.90 9.56
CA GLY A 162 -19.82 22.80 9.14
C GLY A 162 -20.49 21.45 9.26
N ALA A 163 -20.12 20.60 10.23
CA ALA A 163 -21.01 19.52 10.69
C ALA A 163 -20.65 18.95 12.08
N LYS A 164 -19.88 19.67 12.92
CA LYS A 164 -19.70 19.27 14.33
C LYS A 164 -20.91 19.70 15.15
N GLY A 165 -22.08 19.14 14.85
CA GLY A 165 -23.29 19.59 15.50
C GLY A 165 -24.52 18.77 15.19
N LYS A 166 -24.79 17.81 16.08
CA LYS A 166 -26.09 17.19 16.35
C LYS A 166 -26.54 16.11 15.34
N LYS A 167 -26.38 14.86 15.79
CA LYS A 167 -26.81 13.58 15.19
C LYS A 167 -26.11 13.24 13.86
N ALA A 168 -25.07 12.40 13.96
CA ALA A 168 -24.33 11.87 12.82
C ALA A 168 -25.18 10.87 12.01
N THR A 169 -26.05 11.37 11.13
CA THR A 169 -26.70 10.56 10.10
C THR A 169 -25.64 9.93 9.19
N ALA A 170 -25.91 8.74 8.63
CA ALA A 170 -24.94 8.05 7.78
C ALA A 170 -24.52 8.92 6.58
N GLY A 171 -25.43 9.71 6.01
CA GLY A 171 -25.12 10.73 4.99
C GLY A 171 -24.15 11.83 5.43
N SER A 172 -24.21 12.29 6.68
CA SER A 172 -23.30 13.33 7.23
C SER A 172 -21.88 12.78 7.42
N ARG A 173 -21.75 11.54 7.91
CA ARG A 173 -20.45 10.87 8.06
C ARG A 173 -19.81 10.57 6.70
N TRP A 174 -20.63 10.28 5.69
CA TRP A 174 -20.16 10.03 4.33
C TRP A 174 -19.62 11.29 3.64
N LEU A 175 -20.23 12.47 3.87
CA LEU A 175 -19.70 13.75 3.40
C LEU A 175 -18.40 14.12 4.12
N GLU A 176 -18.36 13.98 5.45
CA GLU A 176 -17.17 14.31 6.25
C GLU A 176 -15.96 13.41 5.91
N ALA A 177 -16.20 12.17 5.47
CA ALA A 177 -15.14 11.26 5.03
C ALA A 177 -14.45 11.69 3.72
N ARG A 178 -15.08 12.57 2.92
CA ARG A 178 -14.55 13.09 1.66
C ARG A 178 -13.96 14.47 1.90
N ILE A 179 -12.67 14.51 2.18
CA ILE A 179 -11.92 15.77 2.24
C ILE A 179 -11.95 16.41 0.85
N GLU A 180 -12.49 17.63 0.76
CA GLU A 180 -12.58 18.37 -0.50
C GLU A 180 -11.17 18.61 -1.08
N GLY A 181 -11.03 18.40 -2.39
CA GLY A 181 -9.75 18.56 -3.10
C GLY A 181 -8.81 17.35 -3.03
N LEU A 182 -9.19 16.27 -2.34
CA LEU A 182 -8.46 15.00 -2.36
C LEU A 182 -9.19 13.93 -3.18
N VAL A 183 -8.43 12.96 -3.72
CA VAL A 183 -9.00 11.82 -4.44
C VAL A 183 -10.00 11.08 -3.54
N PRO A 184 -11.20 10.74 -4.03
CA PRO A 184 -12.19 10.03 -3.22
C PRO A 184 -11.63 8.72 -2.66
N ARG A 185 -11.96 8.37 -1.42
CA ARG A 185 -11.53 7.11 -0.77
C ARG A 185 -11.99 5.85 -1.52
N GLU A 186 -13.07 5.95 -2.28
CA GLU A 186 -13.62 4.86 -3.09
C GLU A 186 -12.82 4.61 -4.38
N ALA A 187 -11.94 5.53 -4.78
CA ALA A 187 -11.03 5.32 -5.90
C ALA A 187 -9.89 4.40 -5.44
N TRP A 188 -10.11 3.09 -5.56
CA TRP A 188 -9.16 2.08 -5.12
C TRP A 188 -7.92 2.01 -6.02
N VAL A 189 -6.81 1.60 -5.40
CA VAL A 189 -5.57 1.26 -6.12
C VAL A 189 -5.79 -0.07 -6.84
N PRO A 190 -5.39 -0.19 -8.12
CA PRO A 190 -5.46 -1.45 -8.84
C PRO A 190 -4.75 -2.59 -8.10
N THR A 191 -5.39 -3.75 -8.02
CA THR A 191 -4.85 -4.98 -7.41
C THR A 191 -4.56 -6.03 -8.48
N GLU A 192 -3.60 -6.91 -8.22
CA GLU A 192 -3.16 -7.96 -9.15
C GLU A 192 -4.28 -8.95 -9.53
N THR A 193 -5.15 -9.27 -8.57
CA THR A 193 -6.30 -10.16 -8.81
C THR A 193 -7.58 -9.36 -8.91
N ARG A 194 -8.48 -9.81 -9.81
CA ARG A 194 -9.83 -9.26 -9.88
C ARG A 194 -10.59 -9.65 -8.61
N GLY A 195 -10.96 -8.66 -7.81
CA GLY A 195 -11.84 -8.85 -6.65
C GLY A 195 -13.30 -9.04 -7.06
N LYS A 196 -14.22 -8.61 -6.20
CA LYS A 196 -15.67 -8.69 -6.42
C LYS A 196 -16.20 -7.85 -7.60
N GLY A 197 -15.33 -7.11 -8.29
CA GLY A 197 -15.67 -6.29 -9.46
C GLY A 197 -16.34 -4.97 -9.10
N TRP A 198 -17.04 -4.38 -10.07
CA TRP A 198 -17.74 -3.11 -9.91
C TRP A 198 -19.07 -3.29 -9.15
N LYS A 199 -19.42 -2.34 -8.27
CA LYS A 199 -20.70 -2.34 -7.55
C LYS A 199 -21.73 -1.53 -8.33
N TYR A 200 -22.62 -2.21 -9.04
CA TYR A 200 -23.69 -1.57 -9.82
C TYR A 200 -24.80 -0.98 -8.95
N ASP A 201 -25.09 -1.60 -7.80
CA ASP A 201 -26.14 -1.15 -6.87
C ASP A 201 -25.68 -0.02 -5.93
N TRP A 202 -24.65 0.73 -6.32
CA TRP A 202 -24.14 1.80 -5.47
C TRP A 202 -25.17 2.93 -5.37
N ALA A 203 -25.65 3.18 -4.15
CA ALA A 203 -26.52 4.30 -3.81
C ALA A 203 -25.86 5.16 -2.73
N ARG A 204 -26.14 6.47 -2.77
CA ARG A 204 -25.69 7.40 -1.73
C ARG A 204 -26.39 7.04 -0.40
N PRO A 205 -25.63 6.78 0.69
CA PRO A 205 -26.23 6.58 2.00
C PRO A 205 -27.03 7.81 2.43
N GLN A 206 -28.25 7.59 2.92
CA GLN A 206 -29.14 8.64 3.46
C GLN A 206 -28.63 9.12 4.83
#